data_AF-A0A7C5LV89-F1
#
_entry.id   AF-A0A7C5LV89-F1
#
_cell.length_a   1.000
_cell.length_b   1.000
_cell.length_c   1.000
_cell.angle_alpha   90.00
_cell.angle_beta   90.00
_cell.angle_gamma   90.00
#
_symmetry.space_group_name_H-M   'P 1'
#
loop_
_entity.id
_entity.type
_entity.pdbx_description
1 polymer ?
#
loop_
_entity_poly.entity_id
_entity_poly.type
_entity_poly.pdbx_seq_one_letter_code
_entity_poly.pdbx_strand_id
1 'polypeptide(L)'
;MKIFMALWWVLLALGGQAQTPRFCSLHGSVYITNNRAQADFIVYEEDSEAFADFLVYEEENRLYATEEGVWFFVDNPGLADFIIFLAPTKNEADFVIAYTDSPTFAGCN
;
A
#
# COMPACT_ATOMS: atom_id res chain seq x y z
N MET A 1 23.39 26.97 -41.68
CA MET A 1 22.95 27.52 -40.37
C MET A 1 21.49 27.17 -40.10
N LYS A 2 21.13 25.88 -39.98
CA LYS A 2 19.76 25.40 -39.68
C LYS A 2 19.71 24.01 -39.01
N ILE A 3 20.86 23.45 -38.59
CA ILE A 3 20.93 22.06 -38.09
C ILE A 3 21.11 22.00 -36.56
N PHE A 4 21.43 23.12 -35.90
CA PHE A 4 21.74 23.15 -34.46
C PHE A 4 20.54 23.23 -33.51
N MET A 5 19.28 23.29 -34.02
CA MET A 5 18.08 23.41 -33.19
C MET A 5 17.30 22.09 -32.98
N ALA A 6 17.65 21.01 -33.69
CA ALA A 6 16.90 19.75 -33.60
C ALA A 6 17.31 18.85 -32.41
N LEU A 7 18.50 19.07 -31.85
CA LEU A 7 19.04 18.26 -30.74
C LEU A 7 18.62 18.71 -29.35
N TRP A 8 17.94 19.86 -29.22
CA TRP A 8 17.51 20.37 -27.92
C TRP A 8 16.09 19.93 -27.53
N TRP A 9 15.32 19.39 -28.47
CA TRP A 9 13.97 18.87 -28.22
C TRP A 9 13.94 17.39 -27.81
N VAL A 10 15.03 16.65 -28.03
CA VAL A 10 15.09 15.21 -27.72
C VAL A 10 15.37 14.96 -26.23
N LEU A 11 15.92 15.94 -25.51
CA LEU A 11 16.22 15.81 -24.07
C LEU A 11 15.02 16.07 -23.14
N LEU A 12 13.89 16.53 -23.66
CA LEU A 12 12.68 16.85 -22.87
C LEU A 12 11.69 15.68 -22.71
N ALA A 13 11.96 14.51 -23.32
CA ALA A 13 11.04 13.37 -23.30
C ALA A 13 11.32 12.34 -22.19
N LEU A 14 12.36 12.54 -21.36
CA LEU A 14 12.61 11.69 -20.19
C LEU A 14 11.91 12.28 -18.97
N GLY A 15 10.58 12.43 -19.05
CA GLY A 15 9.77 12.57 -17.85
C GLY A 15 9.86 11.26 -17.09
N GLY A 16 10.66 11.21 -16.02
CA GLY A 16 10.70 10.06 -15.13
C GLY A 16 9.33 9.85 -14.52
N GLN A 17 8.63 8.79 -14.91
CA GLN A 17 7.41 8.38 -14.22
C GLN A 17 7.83 7.92 -12.82
N ALA A 18 7.36 8.62 -11.78
CA ALA A 18 7.49 8.14 -10.41
C ALA A 18 6.75 6.80 -10.32
N GLN A 19 7.46 5.73 -10.01
CA GLN A 19 6.83 4.42 -9.80
C GLN A 19 6.09 4.46 -8.47
N THR A 20 4.79 4.15 -8.49
CA THR A 20 4.01 4.02 -7.26
C THR A 20 4.54 2.85 -6.43
N PRO A 21 4.63 2.98 -5.09
CA PRO A 21 4.99 1.87 -4.22
C PRO A 21 4.04 0.69 -4.44
N ARG A 22 4.58 -0.54 -4.43
CA ARG A 22 3.77 -1.75 -4.68
C ARG A 22 2.58 -1.90 -3.73
N PHE A 23 2.72 -1.42 -2.50
CA PHE A 23 1.69 -1.53 -1.47
C PHE A 23 0.47 -0.61 -1.71
N CYS A 24 0.59 0.42 -2.57
CA CYS A 24 -0.55 1.32 -2.84
C CYS A 24 -1.73 0.65 -3.54
N SER A 25 -1.50 -0.51 -4.16
CA SER A 25 -2.56 -1.27 -4.85
C SER A 25 -3.23 -2.34 -3.99
N LEU A 26 -2.86 -2.46 -2.70
CA LEU A 26 -3.34 -3.52 -1.83
C LEU A 26 -4.82 -3.36 -1.45
N HIS A 27 -5.58 -4.42 -1.62
CA HIS A 27 -6.99 -4.56 -1.26
C HIS A 27 -7.32 -6.06 -1.14
N GLY A 28 -8.47 -6.39 -0.56
CA GLY A 28 -8.95 -7.77 -0.49
C GLY A 28 -8.78 -8.41 0.87
N SER A 29 -8.64 -9.74 0.88
CA SER A 29 -8.60 -10.54 2.10
C SER A 29 -7.20 -10.53 2.73
N VAL A 30 -7.09 -10.24 4.02
CA VAL A 30 -5.80 -10.07 4.71
C VAL A 30 -5.69 -11.03 5.88
N TYR A 31 -4.57 -11.73 6.01
CA TYR A 31 -4.25 -12.53 7.18
C TYR A 31 -3.11 -11.89 7.97
N ILE A 32 -3.30 -11.71 9.28
CA ILE A 32 -2.27 -11.22 10.19
C ILE A 32 -1.53 -12.43 10.77
N THR A 33 -0.25 -12.60 10.41
CA THR A 33 0.57 -13.70 10.93
C THR A 33 1.34 -13.30 12.18
N ASN A 34 1.57 -14.27 13.06
CA ASN A 34 2.50 -14.15 14.19
C ASN A 34 3.95 -14.56 13.81
N ASN A 35 4.18 -15.01 12.58
CA ASN A 35 5.49 -15.41 12.08
C ASN A 35 5.97 -14.47 10.97
N ARG A 36 6.90 -13.57 11.31
CA ARG A 36 7.48 -12.58 10.39
C ARG A 36 7.97 -13.17 9.06
N ALA A 37 8.47 -14.42 9.06
CA ALA A 37 8.99 -15.07 7.87
C ALA A 37 7.90 -15.52 6.87
N GLN A 38 6.64 -15.51 7.26
CA GLN A 38 5.49 -15.86 6.40
C GLN A 38 4.83 -14.65 5.75
N ALA A 39 5.20 -13.43 6.16
CA ALA A 39 4.53 -12.23 5.71
C ALA A 39 5.02 -11.79 4.33
N ASP A 40 4.09 -11.32 3.50
CA ASP A 40 4.38 -10.61 2.26
C ASP A 40 4.83 -9.18 2.55
N PHE A 41 4.28 -8.58 3.61
CA PHE A 41 4.59 -7.23 4.08
C PHE A 41 4.69 -7.15 5.60
N ILE A 42 5.58 -6.30 6.05
CA ILE A 42 5.80 -5.99 7.46
C ILE A 42 5.27 -4.58 7.68
N VAL A 43 4.29 -4.44 8.56
CA VAL A 43 3.51 -3.21 8.67
C VAL A 43 3.53 -2.71 10.09
N TYR A 44 3.72 -1.42 10.31
CA TYR A 44 3.54 -0.80 11.62
C TYR A 44 2.20 -0.10 11.65
N GLU A 45 1.42 -0.34 12.70
CA GLU A 45 0.15 0.34 12.94
C GLU A 45 0.39 1.63 13.73
N GLU A 46 -0.13 2.73 13.21
CA GLU A 46 -0.05 4.07 13.79
C GLU A 46 -1.45 4.54 14.19
N ASP A 47 -1.53 5.24 15.31
CA ASP A 47 -2.82 5.71 15.84
C ASP A 47 -3.39 6.89 15.03
N SER A 48 -2.54 7.58 14.28
CA SER A 48 -2.88 8.80 13.56
C SER A 48 -2.76 8.61 12.05
N GLU A 49 -3.88 8.78 11.35
CA GLU A 49 -3.96 8.79 9.88
C GLU A 49 -2.93 9.74 9.24
N ALA A 50 -2.60 10.86 9.89
CA ALA A 50 -1.68 11.87 9.38
C ALA A 50 -0.21 11.42 9.28
N PHE A 51 0.15 10.31 9.94
CA PHE A 51 1.52 9.77 9.95
C PHE A 51 1.64 8.40 9.27
N ALA A 52 0.54 7.91 8.71
CA ALA A 52 0.49 6.67 7.96
C ALA A 52 0.86 6.91 6.48
N ASP A 53 1.52 5.91 5.89
CA ASP A 53 1.77 5.87 4.46
C ASP A 53 0.54 5.33 3.70
N PHE A 54 -0.34 4.59 4.41
CA PHE A 54 -1.48 3.88 3.85
C PHE A 54 -2.63 3.81 4.86
N LEU A 55 -3.84 4.19 4.46
CA LEU A 55 -5.04 4.10 5.29
C LEU A 55 -5.82 2.83 4.99
N VAL A 56 -6.22 2.13 6.04
CA VAL A 56 -6.97 0.87 5.97
C VAL A 56 -8.40 1.11 6.43
N TYR A 57 -9.36 0.84 5.56
CA TYR A 57 -10.75 0.66 5.97
C TYR A 57 -11.02 -0.83 6.14
N GLU A 58 -11.43 -1.22 7.35
CA GLU A 58 -11.84 -2.60 7.64
C GLU A 58 -13.26 -2.84 7.12
N GLU A 59 -13.37 -3.73 6.14
CA GLU A 59 -14.63 -4.16 5.56
C GLU A 59 -15.10 -5.47 6.20
N GLU A 60 -16.41 -5.59 6.41
CA GLU A 60 -17.05 -6.73 7.06
C GLU A 60 -17.54 -7.79 6.06
N ASN A 61 -17.63 -7.42 4.78
CA ASN A 61 -18.02 -8.31 3.70
C ASN A 61 -16.91 -8.42 2.64
N ARG A 62 -16.30 -9.60 2.56
CA ARG A 62 -15.27 -9.94 1.57
C ARG A 62 -15.57 -9.49 0.14
N LEU A 63 -16.84 -9.48 -0.28
CA LEU A 63 -17.23 -9.09 -1.63
C LEU A 63 -17.05 -7.59 -1.93
N TYR A 64 -16.86 -6.76 -0.90
CA TYR A 64 -16.67 -5.30 -1.02
C TYR A 64 -15.23 -4.84 -0.80
N ALA A 65 -14.30 -5.75 -0.42
CA ALA A 65 -12.88 -5.47 -0.33
C ALA A 65 -12.20 -5.44 -1.72
N THR A 66 -12.67 -4.55 -2.59
CA THR A 66 -12.26 -4.49 -4.02
C THR A 66 -11.50 -3.22 -4.39
N GLU A 67 -11.45 -2.23 -3.48
CA GLU A 67 -10.80 -0.93 -3.70
C GLU A 67 -9.56 -0.80 -2.84
N GLU A 68 -8.59 0.00 -3.29
CA GLU A 68 -7.32 0.21 -2.60
C GLU A 68 -7.55 0.62 -1.14
N GLY A 69 -6.87 -0.05 -0.22
CA GLY A 69 -7.02 0.18 1.22
C GLY A 69 -8.26 -0.40 1.88
N VAL A 70 -9.16 -1.04 1.13
CA VAL A 70 -10.31 -1.75 1.69
C VAL A 70 -9.93 -3.20 1.97
N TRP A 71 -9.80 -3.55 3.24
CA TRP A 71 -9.27 -4.84 3.69
C TRP A 71 -10.34 -5.63 4.44
N PHE A 72 -10.44 -6.93 4.15
CA PHE A 72 -11.29 -7.88 4.88
C PHE A 72 -10.40 -8.88 5.62
N PHE A 73 -10.38 -8.85 6.95
CA PHE A 73 -9.49 -9.73 7.70
C PHE A 73 -10.03 -11.16 7.80
N VAL A 74 -9.13 -12.13 7.65
CA VAL A 74 -9.44 -13.56 7.73
C VAL A 74 -8.56 -14.26 8.75
N ASP A 75 -9.07 -15.34 9.35
CA ASP A 75 -8.32 -16.16 10.32
C ASP A 75 -7.53 -17.32 9.68
N ASN A 76 -7.64 -17.51 8.37
CA ASN A 76 -6.98 -18.59 7.63
C ASN A 76 -6.10 -18.01 6.51
N PRO A 77 -4.77 -18.25 6.52
CA PRO A 77 -3.88 -17.74 5.48
C PRO A 77 -4.21 -18.25 4.08
N GLY A 78 -4.84 -19.43 3.95
CA GLY A 78 -5.28 -19.96 2.65
C GLY A 78 -6.47 -19.21 2.02
N LEU A 79 -7.08 -18.27 2.74
CA LEU A 79 -8.17 -17.41 2.25
C LEU A 79 -7.71 -15.97 1.98
N ALA A 80 -6.47 -15.64 2.34
CA ALA A 80 -5.93 -14.29 2.19
C ALA A 80 -5.35 -14.08 0.79
N ASP A 81 -5.52 -12.86 0.28
CA ASP A 81 -4.87 -12.39 -0.93
C ASP A 81 -3.40 -11.98 -0.63
N PHE A 82 -3.12 -11.55 0.60
CA PHE A 82 -1.77 -11.32 1.12
C PHE A 82 -1.70 -11.44 2.65
N ILE A 83 -0.50 -11.66 3.17
CA ILE A 83 -0.21 -11.84 4.59
C ILE A 83 0.61 -10.66 5.13
N ILE A 84 0.19 -10.10 6.26
CA ILE A 84 0.95 -9.05 6.95
C ILE A 84 1.48 -9.54 8.30
N PHE A 85 2.60 -8.98 8.73
CA PHE A 85 3.10 -9.08 10.10
C PHE A 85 3.13 -7.69 10.73
N LEU A 86 2.52 -7.53 11.91
CA LEU A 86 2.56 -6.27 12.65
C LEU A 86 3.91 -6.09 13.34
N ALA A 87 4.67 -5.10 12.88
CA ALA A 87 5.97 -4.74 13.42
C ALA A 87 5.84 -4.12 14.82
N PRO A 88 6.76 -4.41 15.75
CA PRO A 88 6.76 -3.78 17.06
C PRO A 88 7.22 -2.32 17.02
N THR A 89 7.94 -1.90 15.98
CA THR A 89 8.43 -0.53 15.80
C THR A 89 8.33 -0.08 14.34
N LYS A 90 8.11 1.22 14.12
CA LYS A 90 8.03 1.84 12.78
C LYS A 90 9.26 1.57 11.90
N ASN A 91 10.46 1.49 12.50
CA ASN A 91 11.71 1.29 11.77
C ASN A 91 11.87 -0.12 11.18
N GLU A 92 11.05 -1.08 11.61
CA GLU A 92 11.10 -2.46 11.13
C GLU A 92 10.10 -2.75 10.01
N ALA A 93 9.23 -1.79 9.72
CA ALA A 93 8.15 -1.92 8.76
C ALA A 93 8.56 -1.54 7.34
N ASP A 94 7.95 -2.21 6.37
CA ASP A 94 8.00 -1.85 4.95
C ASP A 94 7.19 -0.56 4.68
N PHE A 95 6.08 -0.37 5.41
CA PHE A 95 5.24 0.84 5.41
C PHE A 95 4.37 0.92 6.68
N VAL A 96 3.82 2.11 6.94
CA VAL A 96 2.94 2.38 8.09
C VAL A 96 1.49 2.43 7.66
N ILE A 97 0.62 1.75 8.41
CA ILE A 97 -0.83 1.88 8.28
C ILE A 97 -1.45 2.67 9.42
N ALA A 98 -2.60 3.27 9.18
CA ALA A 98 -3.56 3.65 10.21
C ALA A 98 -4.96 3.23 9.73
N TYR A 99 -5.84 2.92 10.66
CA TYR A 99 -7.23 2.63 10.32
C TYR A 99 -8.02 3.91 10.11
N THR A 100 -8.97 3.87 9.17
CA THR A 100 -9.93 4.94 8.92
C THR A 100 -11.35 4.40 8.93
N ASP A 101 -12.31 5.22 9.36
CA ASP A 101 -13.73 4.86 9.41
C ASP A 101 -14.45 5.09 8.06
N SER A 102 -13.75 5.59 7.05
CA SER A 102 -14.34 5.93 5.75
C SER A 102 -13.56 5.30 4.59
N PRO A 103 -14.19 4.44 3.77
CA PRO A 103 -13.51 3.81 2.63
C PRO A 103 -13.04 4.84 1.58
N THR A 104 -13.66 6.02 1.55
CA THR A 104 -13.25 7.13 0.66
C THR A 104 -11.82 7.61 0.92
N PHE A 105 -11.29 7.41 2.14
CA PHE A 105 -9.93 7.81 2.51
C PHE A 105 -8.95 6.64 2.50
N ALA A 106 -9.41 5.42 2.23
CA ALA A 106 -8.55 4.25 2.21
C ALA A 106 -7.54 4.31 1.03
N GLY A 107 -6.38 3.70 1.22
CA GLY A 107 -5.29 3.67 0.23
C GLY A 107 -4.10 4.53 0.63
N CYS A 108 -3.18 4.76 -0.31
CA CYS A 108 -1.96 5.56 -0.04
C CYS A 108 -2.28 7.03 0.23
N ASN A 109 -1.62 7.58 1.26
CA ASN A 109 -1.72 8.99 1.71
C ASN A 109 -0.51 9.83 1.23
#